data_AF-A0A7J7KF08-F1
#
_entry.id   AF-A0A7J7KF08-F1
#
_cell.length_a   1.000
_cell.length_b   1.000
_cell.length_c   1.000
_cell.angle_alpha   90.00
_cell.angle_beta   90.00
_cell.angle_gamma   90.00
#
_symmetry.space_group_name_H-M   'P 1'
#
loop_
_entity.id
_entity.type
_entity.pdbx_description
1 polymer ?
#
loop_
_entity_poly.entity_id
_entity_poly.type
_entity_poly.pdbx_seq_one_letter_code
_entity_poly.pdbx_strand_id
1 'polypeptide(L)'
;MPVAATLFDEDSLQQFVATVERYVKQLDTLTKPSLKGPTPLDTEWQDMLNEQEVESKRSSTAVGLSEPSRNRFRDILPYDKYRVKLTSQKNDYINASLLKDMFEGCPKFIATQGPLNQTEADFWNMIIEQKVEYIVMLSRWSEQDSSETVRYWPRDRNDRLSFGNLLITLVLTNNHKCWIERKLNMTNLVVSHN
;
A
#
# COMPACT_ATOMS: atom_id res chain seq x y z
N MET A 1 10.15 -17.84 -36.47
CA MET A 1 11.41 -18.13 -35.73
C MET A 1 11.06 -18.16 -34.25
N PRO A 2 11.04 -19.31 -33.56
CA PRO A 2 10.84 -19.30 -32.12
C PRO A 2 12.20 -19.05 -31.45
N VAL A 3 12.36 -17.90 -30.81
CA VAL A 3 13.44 -17.67 -29.84
C VAL A 3 12.93 -18.23 -28.52
N ALA A 4 13.19 -19.52 -28.29
CA ALA A 4 13.00 -20.16 -27.01
C ALA A 4 14.38 -20.59 -26.49
N ALA A 5 14.60 -20.33 -25.20
CA ALA A 5 15.74 -20.72 -24.36
C ALA A 5 17.04 -19.91 -24.50
N THR A 6 17.21 -18.95 -23.60
CA THR A 6 18.30 -18.92 -22.59
C THR A 6 17.92 -17.89 -21.52
N LEU A 7 17.01 -18.26 -20.62
CA LEU A 7 16.79 -17.50 -19.39
C LEU A 7 17.88 -17.91 -18.41
N PHE A 8 19.05 -17.27 -18.46
CA PHE A 8 20.28 -17.54 -17.67
C PHE A 8 21.21 -18.61 -18.28
N ASP A 9 22.49 -18.26 -18.43
CA ASP A 9 23.57 -19.22 -18.65
C ASP A 9 23.82 -20.07 -17.39
N GLU A 10 24.52 -21.19 -17.54
CA GLU A 10 24.71 -22.17 -16.47
C GLU A 10 25.45 -21.59 -15.25
N ASP A 11 26.39 -20.69 -15.47
CA ASP A 11 27.13 -20.03 -14.39
C ASP A 11 26.23 -19.06 -13.61
N SER A 12 25.43 -18.26 -14.31
CA SER A 12 24.41 -17.38 -13.72
C SER A 12 23.40 -18.18 -12.88
N LEU A 13 22.97 -19.36 -13.36
CA LEU A 13 22.06 -20.23 -12.62
C LEU A 13 22.72 -20.81 -11.36
N GLN A 14 23.97 -21.27 -11.46
CA GLN A 14 24.71 -21.78 -10.30
C GLN A 14 24.93 -20.69 -9.25
N GLN A 15 25.26 -19.47 -9.66
CA GLN A 15 25.43 -18.34 -8.74
C GLN A 15 24.12 -17.95 -8.04
N PHE A 16 23.00 -18.00 -8.77
CA PHE A 16 21.66 -17.79 -8.19
C PHE A 16 21.35 -18.87 -7.15
N VAL A 17 21.52 -20.16 -7.49
CA VAL A 17 21.28 -21.27 -6.56
C VAL A 17 22.13 -21.14 -5.29
N ALA A 18 23.43 -20.91 -5.44
CA ALA A 18 24.33 -20.72 -4.29
C ALA A 18 23.92 -19.52 -3.41
N THR A 19 23.41 -18.45 -4.03
CA THR A 19 22.90 -17.28 -3.31
C THR A 19 21.63 -17.60 -2.53
N VAL A 20 20.68 -18.31 -3.14
CA VAL A 20 19.44 -18.76 -2.48
C VAL A 20 19.76 -19.70 -1.31
N GLU A 21 20.65 -20.69 -1.50
CA GLU A 21 21.03 -21.62 -0.43
C GLU A 21 21.68 -20.91 0.76
N ARG A 22 22.55 -19.94 0.51
CA ARG A 22 23.15 -19.11 1.54
C ARG A 22 22.09 -18.29 2.29
N TYR A 23 21.12 -17.72 1.57
CA TYR A 23 20.02 -16.97 2.17
C TYR A 23 19.13 -17.86 3.05
N VAL A 24 18.79 -19.07 2.60
CA VAL A 24 18.04 -20.05 3.41
C VAL A 24 18.78 -20.40 4.70
N LYS A 25 20.09 -20.68 4.61
CA LYS A 25 20.91 -20.95 5.81
C LYS A 25 20.92 -19.76 6.77
N GLN A 26 20.93 -18.53 6.25
CA GLN A 26 20.83 -17.33 7.09
C GLN A 26 19.46 -17.24 7.78
N LEU A 27 18.36 -17.43 7.06
CA LEU A 27 17.01 -17.43 7.63
C LEU A 27 16.85 -18.44 8.77
N ASP A 28 17.42 -19.65 8.62
CA ASP A 28 17.39 -20.70 9.65
C ASP A 28 18.12 -20.30 10.95
N THR A 29 19.00 -19.31 10.89
CA THR A 29 19.69 -18.79 12.08
C THR A 29 18.92 -17.67 12.75
N LEU A 30 18.12 -16.91 12.00
CA LEU A 30 17.45 -15.70 12.51
C LEU A 30 16.46 -15.99 13.64
N THR A 31 15.83 -17.17 13.64
CA THR A 31 14.82 -17.54 14.64
C THR A 31 15.36 -18.42 15.77
N LYS A 32 16.64 -18.80 15.73
CA LYS A 32 17.25 -19.66 16.76
C LYS A 32 17.68 -18.78 17.94
N PRO A 33 17.18 -19.05 19.16
CA PRO A 33 17.58 -18.28 20.34
C PRO A 33 19.09 -18.42 20.57
N SER A 34 19.74 -17.30 20.91
CA SER A 34 21.07 -17.38 21.50
C SER A 34 20.98 -18.06 22.88
N LEU A 35 22.08 -18.65 23.36
CA LEU A 35 22.11 -19.52 24.55
C LEU A 35 21.38 -18.98 25.80
N LYS A 36 21.19 -17.65 25.94
CA LYS A 36 20.41 -16.99 27.00
C LYS A 36 19.81 -15.62 26.58
N GLY A 37 19.54 -15.37 25.30
CA GLY A 37 19.20 -14.02 24.83
C GLY A 37 18.22 -13.99 23.65
N PRO A 38 17.90 -12.78 23.15
CA PRO A 38 17.06 -12.60 21.98
C PRO A 38 17.61 -13.36 20.76
N THR A 39 16.72 -13.67 19.83
CA THR A 39 17.12 -14.19 18.52
C THR A 39 17.78 -13.08 17.70
N PRO A 40 18.59 -13.41 16.67
CA PRO A 40 19.09 -12.39 15.76
C PRO A 40 17.96 -11.55 15.13
N LEU A 41 16.82 -12.16 14.82
CA LEU A 41 15.64 -11.44 14.32
C LEU A 41 15.10 -10.42 15.32
N ASP A 42 15.03 -10.79 16.60
CA ASP A 42 14.59 -9.87 17.66
C ASP A 42 15.56 -8.68 17.78
N THR A 43 16.86 -8.93 17.66
CA THR A 43 17.89 -7.87 17.68
C THR A 43 17.72 -6.93 16.49
N GLU A 44 17.64 -7.44 15.26
CA GLU A 44 17.43 -6.62 14.07
C GLU A 44 16.12 -5.82 14.15
N TRP A 45 15.05 -6.43 14.68
CA TRP A 45 13.78 -5.75 14.90
C TRP A 45 13.90 -4.59 15.89
N GLN A 46 14.60 -4.78 17.02
CA GLN A 46 14.82 -3.71 17.99
C GLN A 46 15.67 -2.57 17.40
N ASP A 47 16.69 -2.89 16.61
CA ASP A 47 17.51 -1.88 15.95
C ASP A 47 16.67 -1.04 14.97
N MET A 48 15.82 -1.68 14.16
CA MET A 48 14.87 -0.97 13.29
C MET A 48 13.89 -0.08 14.06
N LEU A 49 13.38 -0.53 15.21
CA LEU A 49 12.51 0.29 16.05
C LEU A 49 13.24 1.53 16.59
N ASN A 50 14.49 1.38 17.01
CA ASN A 50 15.31 2.50 17.49
C ASN A 50 15.57 3.52 16.37
N GLU A 51 15.91 3.06 15.17
CA GLU A 51 16.10 3.93 14.00
C GLU A 51 14.80 4.66 13.62
N GLN A 52 13.67 3.95 13.60
CA GLN A 52 12.37 4.54 13.36
C GLN A 52 12.04 5.62 14.40
N GLU A 53 12.34 5.39 15.69
CA GLU A 53 12.10 6.39 16.74
C GLU A 53 12.92 7.66 16.49
N VAL A 54 14.20 7.52 16.14
CA VAL A 54 15.08 8.66 15.83
C VAL A 54 14.57 9.44 14.61
N GLU A 55 14.17 8.74 13.54
CA GLU A 55 13.64 9.39 12.34
C GLU A 55 12.30 10.07 12.60
N SER A 56 11.43 9.47 13.42
CA SER A 56 10.14 10.03 13.78
C SER A 56 10.26 11.38 14.50
N LYS A 57 11.28 11.56 15.34
CA LYS A 57 11.58 12.82 16.03
C LYS A 57 12.07 13.92 15.07
N ARG A 58 12.62 13.55 13.90
CA ARG A 58 13.14 14.49 12.89
C ARG A 58 12.14 14.79 11.79
N SER A 59 11.11 13.96 11.66
CA SER A 59 10.08 14.10 10.64
C SER A 59 8.83 14.80 11.17
N SER A 60 8.36 15.82 10.44
CA SER A 60 7.14 16.53 10.79
C SER A 60 5.89 15.74 10.39
N THR A 61 4.85 15.80 11.22
CA THR A 61 3.48 15.28 10.96
C THR A 61 2.42 16.37 11.17
N ALA A 62 2.83 17.63 11.14
CA ALA A 62 1.99 18.78 11.52
C ALA A 62 0.72 18.90 10.68
N VAL A 63 0.79 18.61 9.37
CA VAL A 63 -0.38 18.67 8.50
C VAL A 63 -1.39 17.59 8.91
N GLY A 64 -0.92 16.37 9.18
CA GLY A 64 -1.78 15.29 9.68
C GLY A 64 -2.44 15.61 11.01
N LEU A 65 -1.70 16.24 11.93
CA LEU A 65 -2.23 16.69 13.23
C LEU A 65 -3.32 17.75 13.10
N SER A 66 -3.25 18.61 12.06
CA SER A 66 -4.29 19.62 11.80
C SER A 66 -5.59 19.06 11.21
N GLU A 67 -5.60 17.79 10.78
CA GLU A 67 -6.73 17.14 10.10
C GLU A 67 -7.24 15.90 10.86
N PRO A 68 -7.57 16.00 12.17
CA PRO A 68 -7.84 14.83 13.00
C PRO A 68 -9.07 14.03 12.56
N SER A 69 -10.05 14.67 11.92
CA SER A 69 -11.25 13.99 11.39
C SER A 69 -10.97 13.16 10.14
N ARG A 70 -9.80 13.28 9.52
CA ARG A 70 -9.40 12.52 8.32
C ARG A 70 -8.48 11.34 8.64
N ASN A 71 -8.10 11.17 9.91
CA ASN A 71 -7.21 10.13 10.39
C ASN A 71 -8.00 9.02 11.09
N ARG A 72 -7.74 7.77 10.72
CA ARG A 72 -8.33 6.60 11.38
C ARG A 72 -7.78 6.43 12.80
N PHE A 73 -6.48 6.62 12.96
CA PHE A 73 -5.79 6.60 14.24
C PHE A 73 -5.09 7.93 14.46
N ARG A 74 -5.18 8.47 15.67
CA ARG A 74 -4.65 9.80 16.01
C ARG A 74 -3.13 9.87 15.97
N ASP A 75 -2.48 8.74 16.20
CA ASP A 75 -1.04 8.55 16.33
C ASP A 75 -0.40 7.94 15.07
N ILE A 76 -1.19 7.55 14.06
CA ILE A 76 -0.69 7.04 12.78
C ILE A 76 -0.89 8.11 11.71
N LEU A 77 0.15 8.92 11.51
CA LEU A 77 0.14 10.07 10.61
C LEU A 77 1.25 9.96 9.57
N PRO A 78 1.01 10.38 8.31
CA PRO A 78 2.06 10.43 7.31
C PRO A 78 3.03 11.57 7.64
N TYR A 79 4.32 11.35 7.35
CA TYR A 79 5.30 12.44 7.42
C TYR A 79 5.03 13.47 6.33
N ASP A 80 5.07 14.75 6.67
CA ASP A 80 4.78 15.87 5.78
C ASP A 80 5.65 15.87 4.51
N LYS A 81 6.89 15.37 4.63
CA LYS A 81 7.84 15.23 3.52
C LYS A 81 7.39 14.23 2.46
N TYR A 82 6.73 13.14 2.88
CA TYR A 82 6.37 12.03 2.00
C TYR A 82 4.87 11.85 1.81
N ARG A 83 4.03 12.67 2.46
CA ARG A 83 2.58 12.57 2.31
C ARG A 83 2.17 12.78 0.85
N VAL A 84 1.15 12.05 0.43
CA VAL A 84 0.47 12.33 -0.83
C VAL A 84 -0.32 13.64 -0.67
N LYS A 85 -0.30 14.50 -1.70
CA LYS A 85 -1.03 15.76 -1.74
C LYS A 85 -2.06 15.72 -2.84
N LEU A 86 -3.33 15.95 -2.50
CA LEU A 86 -4.41 16.04 -3.48
C LEU A 86 -4.37 17.42 -4.14
N THR A 87 -4.34 17.45 -5.47
CA THR A 87 -4.20 18.68 -6.25
C THR A 87 -5.53 19.22 -6.76
N SER A 88 -6.52 18.36 -6.91
CA SER A 88 -7.87 18.72 -7.38
C SER A 88 -8.83 19.18 -6.28
N GLN A 89 -8.43 19.06 -5.00
CA GLN A 89 -9.28 19.31 -3.84
C GLN A 89 -8.88 20.61 -3.12
N LYS A 90 -9.85 21.26 -2.46
CA LYS A 90 -9.57 22.45 -1.61
C LYS A 90 -8.67 22.09 -0.41
N ASN A 91 -8.87 20.90 0.14
CA ASN A 91 -8.02 20.32 1.17
C ASN A 91 -7.07 19.33 0.51
N ASP A 92 -5.76 19.56 0.60
CA ASP A 92 -4.76 18.71 -0.04
C ASP A 92 -4.42 17.45 0.78
N TYR A 93 -5.04 17.27 1.95
CA TYR A 93 -4.69 16.24 2.91
C TYR A 93 -5.48 14.93 2.71
N ILE A 94 -4.71 13.86 2.56
CA ILE A 94 -5.13 12.47 2.74
C ILE A 94 -4.06 11.75 3.59
N ASN A 95 -4.48 10.85 4.47
CA ASN A 95 -3.56 10.04 5.27
C ASN A 95 -2.96 8.93 4.39
N ALA A 96 -1.92 9.30 3.64
CA ALA A 96 -1.18 8.44 2.74
C ALA A 96 0.25 8.92 2.57
N SER A 97 1.20 8.00 2.43
CA SER A 97 2.63 8.26 2.19
C SER A 97 3.07 7.64 0.87
N LEU A 98 3.79 8.41 0.06
CA LEU A 98 4.45 7.94 -1.16
C LEU A 98 5.78 7.27 -0.79
N LEU A 99 5.87 5.97 -1.03
CA LEU A 99 7.09 5.19 -0.88
C LEU A 99 7.73 5.03 -2.26
N LYS A 100 8.92 5.58 -2.42
CA LYS A 100 9.68 5.57 -3.67
C LYS A 100 11.17 5.47 -3.38
N ASP A 101 11.93 5.07 -4.39
CA ASP A 101 13.41 5.08 -4.35
C ASP A 101 14.00 4.21 -3.21
N MET A 102 13.27 3.16 -2.80
CA MET A 102 13.71 2.27 -1.69
C MET A 102 14.83 1.32 -2.10
N PHE A 103 14.85 0.91 -3.38
CA PHE A 103 15.91 0.12 -4.00
C PHE A 103 15.83 0.30 -5.53
N GLU A 104 16.87 -0.11 -6.25
CA GLU A 104 16.93 0.01 -7.71
C GLU A 104 15.80 -0.78 -8.38
N GLY A 105 15.04 -0.13 -9.26
CA GLY A 105 13.89 -0.74 -9.92
C GLY A 105 12.63 -0.89 -9.05
N CYS A 106 12.65 -0.39 -7.80
CA CYS A 106 11.48 -0.42 -6.93
C CYS A 106 10.31 0.40 -7.53
N PRO A 107 9.12 -0.19 -7.71
CA PRO A 107 7.96 0.57 -8.14
C PRO A 107 7.52 1.54 -7.05
N LYS A 108 6.81 2.60 -7.44
CA LYS A 108 6.24 3.56 -6.49
C LYS A 108 5.05 2.90 -5.79
N PHE A 109 5.05 2.93 -4.46
CA PHE A 109 3.92 2.51 -3.66
C PHE A 109 3.29 3.69 -2.95
N ILE A 110 1.99 3.57 -2.66
CA ILE A 110 1.31 4.45 -1.73
C ILE A 110 0.85 3.59 -0.57
N ALA A 111 1.38 3.86 0.62
CA ALA A 111 0.86 3.30 1.86
C ALA A 111 -0.20 4.25 2.41
N THR A 112 -1.42 3.76 2.64
CA THR A 112 -2.53 4.58 3.13
C THR A 112 -3.40 3.80 4.10
N GLN A 113 -4.09 4.51 5.00
CA GLN A 113 -5.10 3.90 5.87
C GLN A 113 -6.29 3.36 5.06
N GLY A 114 -7.05 2.44 5.64
CA GLY A 114 -8.40 2.12 5.13
C GLY A 114 -9.27 3.39 5.11
N PRO A 115 -9.90 3.75 3.97
CA PRO A 115 -10.72 4.96 3.87
C PRO A 115 -11.79 5.06 4.96
N LEU A 116 -12.11 6.28 5.35
CA LEU A 116 -13.23 6.60 6.23
C LEU A 116 -14.41 7.03 5.36
N ASN A 117 -15.63 7.05 5.92
CA ASN A 117 -16.81 7.54 5.20
C ASN A 117 -16.58 8.95 4.61
N GLN A 118 -15.91 9.83 5.35
CA GLN A 118 -15.63 11.20 4.93
C GLN A 118 -14.40 11.35 4.02
N THR A 119 -13.59 10.29 3.80
CA THR A 119 -12.38 10.34 2.96
C THR A 119 -12.41 9.37 1.78
N GLU A 120 -13.53 8.67 1.54
CA GLU A 120 -13.68 7.74 0.42
C GLU A 120 -13.53 8.42 -0.95
N ALA A 121 -14.06 9.64 -1.10
CA ALA A 121 -13.92 10.42 -2.33
C ALA A 121 -12.46 10.86 -2.54
N ASP A 122 -11.79 11.27 -1.47
CA ASP A 122 -10.37 11.65 -1.49
C ASP A 122 -9.46 10.47 -1.85
N PHE A 123 -9.80 9.27 -1.40
CA PHE A 123 -9.12 8.03 -1.78
C PHE A 123 -9.21 7.76 -3.29
N TRP A 124 -10.39 7.92 -3.89
CA TRP A 124 -10.56 7.75 -5.34
C TRP A 124 -9.90 8.88 -6.15
N ASN A 125 -9.92 10.11 -5.66
CA ASN A 125 -9.18 11.22 -6.25
C ASN A 125 -7.67 10.92 -6.24
N MET A 126 -7.13 10.43 -5.11
CA MET A 126 -5.73 10.01 -5.01
C MET A 126 -5.39 8.95 -6.07
N ILE A 127 -6.22 7.93 -6.22
CA ILE A 127 -6.01 6.84 -7.20
C ILE A 127 -5.89 7.41 -8.62
N ILE A 128 -6.77 8.32 -9.01
CA ILE A 128 -6.75 8.92 -10.35
C ILE A 128 -5.55 9.84 -10.54
N GLU A 129 -5.32 10.77 -9.60
CA GLU A 129 -4.22 11.73 -9.68
C GLU A 129 -2.86 11.03 -9.75
N GLN A 130 -2.71 9.93 -9.00
CA GLN A 130 -1.48 9.13 -8.97
C GLN A 130 -1.44 8.02 -10.03
N LYS A 131 -2.49 7.89 -10.86
CA LYS A 131 -2.62 6.87 -11.91
C LYS A 131 -2.40 5.44 -11.38
N VAL A 132 -3.00 5.14 -10.24
CA VAL A 132 -2.91 3.82 -9.59
C VAL A 132 -3.73 2.80 -10.39
N GLU A 133 -3.10 1.69 -10.75
CA GLU A 133 -3.75 0.58 -11.46
C GLU A 133 -4.14 -0.58 -10.53
N TYR A 134 -3.42 -0.75 -9.42
CA TYR A 134 -3.62 -1.85 -8.48
C TYR A 134 -3.84 -1.34 -7.06
N ILE A 135 -4.87 -1.86 -6.41
CA ILE A 135 -5.17 -1.60 -4.99
C ILE A 135 -5.04 -2.92 -4.26
N VAL A 136 -4.13 -2.99 -3.30
CA VAL A 136 -3.95 -4.16 -2.43
C VAL A 136 -4.49 -3.82 -1.05
N MET A 137 -5.63 -4.43 -0.72
CA MET A 137 -6.26 -4.26 0.59
C MET A 137 -5.91 -5.46 1.49
N LEU A 138 -5.14 -5.19 2.55
CA LEU A 138 -4.66 -6.20 3.50
C LEU A 138 -5.54 -6.33 4.76
N SER A 139 -6.57 -5.50 4.90
CA SER A 139 -7.51 -5.50 6.02
C SER A 139 -8.86 -6.09 5.62
N ARG A 140 -9.71 -6.35 6.63
CA ARG A 140 -11.13 -6.63 6.42
C ARG A 140 -11.92 -5.32 6.31
N TRP A 141 -13.12 -5.41 5.72
CA TRP A 141 -14.12 -4.36 5.76
C TRP A 141 -15.33 -4.85 6.53
N SER A 142 -15.99 -3.93 7.23
CA SER A 142 -17.24 -4.15 7.92
C SER A 142 -18.12 -2.91 7.80
N GLU A 143 -19.40 -3.12 7.50
CA GLU A 143 -20.42 -2.06 7.54
C GLU A 143 -20.82 -1.69 8.99
N GLN A 144 -20.48 -2.53 9.97
CA GLN A 144 -20.93 -2.39 11.36
C GLN A 144 -19.81 -1.94 12.30
N ASP A 145 -18.56 -2.17 11.94
CA ASP A 145 -17.40 -1.86 12.76
C ASP A 145 -16.63 -0.68 12.17
N SER A 146 -16.76 0.48 12.79
CA SER A 146 -16.05 1.69 12.38
C SER A 146 -14.52 1.59 12.52
N SER A 147 -14.02 0.61 13.29
CA SER A 147 -12.58 0.34 13.37
C SER A 147 -12.04 -0.32 12.09
N GLU A 148 -12.89 -1.02 11.34
CA GLU A 148 -12.56 -1.59 10.03
C GLU A 148 -12.70 -0.56 8.89
N THR A 149 -12.18 -0.91 7.71
CA THR A 149 -12.34 -0.03 6.55
C THR A 149 -13.76 -0.05 6.04
N VAL A 150 -14.24 1.09 5.55
CA VAL A 150 -15.51 1.16 4.85
C VAL A 150 -15.37 0.51 3.47
N ARG A 151 -16.47 -0.03 2.93
CA ARG A 151 -16.46 -0.55 1.56
C ARG A 151 -16.47 0.61 0.57
N TYR A 152 -15.33 0.87 -0.05
CA TYR A 152 -15.16 1.94 -1.03
C TYR A 152 -15.37 1.50 -2.49
N TRP A 153 -15.88 0.27 -2.73
CA TRP A 153 -16.15 -0.29 -4.06
C TRP A 153 -17.60 -0.80 -4.18
N PRO A 154 -18.17 -0.90 -5.40
CA PRO A 154 -19.54 -1.38 -5.59
C PRO A 154 -19.73 -2.82 -5.11
N ARG A 155 -20.92 -3.14 -4.60
CA ARG A 155 -21.19 -4.44 -3.97
C ARG A 155 -21.31 -5.55 -5.01
N ASP A 156 -22.20 -5.38 -5.99
CA ASP A 156 -22.54 -6.41 -6.95
C ASP A 156 -22.03 -6.09 -8.36
N ARG A 157 -21.98 -7.11 -9.22
CA ARG A 157 -21.49 -6.92 -10.60
C ARG A 157 -22.39 -5.94 -11.35
N ASN A 158 -21.76 -5.00 -12.05
CA ASN A 158 -22.37 -3.86 -12.73
C ASN A 158 -22.98 -2.80 -11.80
N ASP A 159 -22.93 -2.98 -10.47
CA ASP A 159 -23.25 -1.90 -9.54
C ASP A 159 -22.24 -0.77 -9.68
N ARG A 160 -22.70 0.41 -9.29
CA ARG A 160 -21.98 1.65 -9.43
C ARG A 160 -21.96 2.40 -8.11
N LEU A 161 -20.80 2.98 -7.80
CA LEU A 161 -20.65 3.99 -6.76
C LEU A 161 -20.13 5.27 -7.39
N SER A 162 -20.70 6.40 -6.97
CA SER A 162 -20.29 7.72 -7.44
C SER A 162 -19.57 8.48 -6.33
N PHE A 163 -18.39 8.99 -6.64
CA PHE A 163 -17.61 9.88 -5.77
C PHE A 163 -17.34 11.18 -6.52
N GLY A 164 -18.17 12.19 -6.29
CA GLY A 164 -18.16 13.41 -7.09
C GLY A 164 -18.39 13.11 -8.57
N ASN A 165 -17.39 13.42 -9.41
CA ASN A 165 -17.43 13.18 -10.85
C ASN A 165 -16.93 11.78 -11.26
N LEU A 166 -16.62 10.92 -10.31
CA LEU A 166 -16.07 9.60 -10.59
C LEU A 166 -17.14 8.54 -10.42
N LEU A 167 -17.28 7.69 -11.42
CA LEU A 167 -18.15 6.53 -11.40
C LEU A 167 -17.30 5.27 -11.36
N ILE A 168 -17.38 4.53 -10.26
CA ILE A 168 -16.71 3.25 -10.08
C ILE A 168 -17.72 2.14 -10.33
N THR A 169 -17.40 1.22 -11.24
CA THR A 169 -18.25 0.08 -11.58
C THR A 169 -17.51 -1.22 -11.29
N LEU A 170 -18.17 -2.17 -10.62
CA LEU A 170 -17.61 -3.50 -10.43
C LEU A 170 -17.85 -4.36 -11.69
N VAL A 171 -16.77 -4.74 -12.37
CA VAL A 171 -16.84 -5.53 -13.60
C VAL A 171 -16.85 -7.03 -13.31
N LEU A 172 -15.98 -7.46 -12.40
CA LEU A 172 -15.76 -8.87 -12.08
C LEU A 172 -15.30 -9.01 -10.63
N THR A 173 -15.71 -10.09 -9.99
CA THR A 173 -15.15 -10.57 -8.71
C THR A 173 -14.75 -12.03 -8.87
N ASN A 174 -13.48 -12.32 -8.58
CA ASN A 174 -12.94 -13.67 -8.53
C ASN A 174 -12.59 -13.98 -7.08
N ASN A 175 -13.18 -15.06 -6.54
CA ASN A 175 -12.88 -15.51 -5.18
C ASN A 175 -11.77 -16.55 -5.24
N HIS A 176 -10.65 -16.27 -4.58
CA HIS A 176 -9.57 -17.22 -4.37
C HIS A 176 -9.62 -17.73 -2.92
N LYS A 177 -8.80 -18.73 -2.61
CA LYS A 177 -8.79 -19.35 -1.28
C LYS A 177 -8.49 -18.34 -0.16
N CYS A 178 -7.58 -17.40 -0.38
CA CYS A 178 -7.08 -16.49 0.65
C CYS A 178 -7.26 -15.01 0.32
N TRP A 179 -7.79 -14.67 -0.86
CA TRP A 179 -8.03 -13.28 -1.27
C TRP A 179 -9.19 -13.19 -2.27
N ILE A 180 -9.68 -11.98 -2.48
CA ILE A 180 -10.70 -11.67 -3.47
C ILE A 180 -10.10 -10.68 -4.46
N GLU A 181 -10.10 -11.04 -5.74
CA GLU A 181 -9.71 -10.15 -6.82
C GLU A 181 -10.97 -9.45 -7.37
N ARG A 182 -10.90 -8.14 -7.55
CA ARG A 182 -11.98 -7.35 -8.15
C ARG A 182 -11.45 -6.53 -9.31
N LYS A 183 -12.08 -6.66 -10.47
CA LYS A 183 -11.85 -5.76 -11.61
C LYS A 183 -12.82 -4.61 -11.53
N LEU A 184 -12.30 -3.40 -11.35
CA LEU A 184 -13.08 -2.18 -11.31
C LEU A 184 -12.88 -1.40 -12.61
N ASN A 185 -13.95 -0.79 -13.10
CA ASN A 185 -13.88 0.20 -14.16
C ASN A 185 -14.17 1.57 -13.55
N MET A 186 -13.42 2.58 -13.98
CA MET A 186 -13.54 3.94 -13.47
C MET A 186 -13.81 4.87 -14.64
N THR A 187 -14.84 5.70 -14.53
CA THR A 187 -15.26 6.63 -15.58
C THR A 187 -15.41 8.02 -15.00
N ASN A 188 -14.79 9.01 -15.65
CA ASN A 188 -15.01 10.40 -15.32
C ASN A 188 -16.31 10.88 -16.00
N LEU A 189 -17.25 11.37 -15.19
CA LEU A 189 -18.57 11.84 -15.62
C LEU A 189 -18.52 13.23 -16.27
N VAL A 190 -17.41 13.96 -16.14
CA VAL A 190 -17.17 15.17 -16.93
C VAL A 190 -16.70 14.72 -18.31
N VAL A 191 -17.66 14.53 -19.22
CA VAL A 191 -17.38 14.35 -20.64
C VAL A 191 -16.62 15.57 -21.13
N SER A 192 -15.40 15.33 -21.63
CA SER A 192 -14.61 16.28 -22.42
C SER A 192 -15.49 16.92 -23.47
N HIS A 193 -15.76 18.22 -23.32
CA HIS A 193 -16.17 19.04 -24.45
C HIS A 193 -14.93 19.14 -25.35
N ASN A 194 -14.86 18.25 -26.33
CA ASN A 194 -14.03 18.47 -27.52
C ASN A 194 -14.70 19.53 -28.40
#